data_AF-A0A8T0TSL2-F1
#
_entry.id   AF-A0A8T0TSL2-F1
#
_cell.length_a   1.000
_cell.length_b   1.000
_cell.length_c   1.000
_cell.angle_alpha   90.00
_cell.angle_beta   90.00
_cell.angle_gamma   90.00
#
_symmetry.space_group_name_H-M   'P 1'
#
loop_
_entity.id
_entity.type
_entity.pdbx_description
1 polymer ?
#
loop_
_entity_poly.entity_id
_entity_poly.type
_entity_poly.pdbx_seq_one_letter_code
_entity_poly.pdbx_strand_id
1 'polypeptide(L)'
;MKLLLNIHFHVHCIISFNCVLKCPLHHQQVPVSSYIIKHSLKLKGSDAGTVVNIHAASEKFAELVHLLESSFDVRTFKEKLEDEYLEIPTDSVKRVCAGLILREIKDFWRVALLVSILSNPEAENAAGILNKQDELHWRKEKYIRVERAITDLDLDGVWKLKLVLDGKSIMGDMQVKSGGPLIGKWQQRALKWQLAHPNGTMDECIEWMKQSQSKCQKVESST
;
A
#
# COMPACT_ATOMS: atom_id res chain seq x y z
N MET A 1 -15.85 -26.38 18.74
CA MET A 1 -16.00 -26.65 17.28
C MET A 1 -17.00 -25.74 16.55
N LYS A 2 -17.99 -25.11 17.20
CA LYS A 2 -18.95 -24.20 16.54
C LYS A 2 -18.41 -22.82 16.14
N LEU A 3 -17.33 -22.35 16.77
CA LEU A 3 -16.68 -21.06 16.43
C LEU A 3 -15.89 -21.10 15.12
N LEU A 4 -15.36 -22.26 14.72
CA LEU A 4 -14.58 -22.41 13.49
C LEU A 4 -15.47 -22.56 12.25
N LEU A 5 -16.68 -23.12 12.38
CA LEU A 5 -17.66 -23.18 11.28
C LEU A 5 -18.23 -21.81 10.92
N ASN A 6 -18.38 -20.91 11.90
CA ASN A 6 -18.85 -19.53 11.64
C ASN A 6 -17.81 -18.67 10.92
N ILE A 7 -16.52 -18.99 11.03
CA ILE A 7 -15.48 -18.35 10.21
C ILE A 7 -15.59 -18.88 8.78
N HIS A 8 -15.83 -20.19 8.60
CA HIS A 8 -15.88 -20.83 7.29
C HIS A 8 -17.07 -20.40 6.42
N PHE A 9 -18.19 -19.95 7.00
CA PHE A 9 -19.31 -19.34 6.28
C PHE A 9 -19.10 -17.83 6.01
N HIS A 10 -18.13 -17.20 6.67
CA HIS A 10 -17.79 -15.78 6.45
C HIS A 10 -16.61 -15.56 5.52
N VAL A 11 -15.78 -16.57 5.21
CA VAL A 11 -14.72 -16.41 4.19
C VAL A 11 -15.33 -16.22 2.79
N HIS A 12 -16.53 -16.73 2.52
CA HIS A 12 -17.28 -16.46 1.29
C HIS A 12 -18.11 -15.16 1.33
N CYS A 13 -18.21 -14.52 2.50
CA CYS A 13 -18.77 -13.17 2.68
C CYS A 13 -17.67 -12.19 3.11
N ILE A 14 -16.48 -12.29 2.52
CA ILE A 14 -15.66 -11.09 2.38
C ILE A 14 -16.48 -10.19 1.47
N ILE A 15 -17.26 -9.30 2.08
CA ILE A 15 -18.06 -8.31 1.38
C ILE A 15 -17.06 -7.55 0.51
N SER A 16 -17.13 -7.82 -0.80
CA SER A 16 -16.29 -7.18 -1.80
C SER A 16 -16.28 -5.68 -1.53
N PHE A 17 -15.07 -5.11 -1.44
CA PHE A 17 -14.87 -3.71 -1.10
C PHE A 17 -15.49 -2.75 -2.12
N ASN A 18 -15.77 -3.24 -3.33
CA ASN A 18 -16.46 -2.50 -4.37
C ASN A 18 -17.93 -2.23 -4.03
N CYS A 19 -18.49 -2.93 -3.03
CA CYS A 19 -19.82 -2.62 -2.52
C CYS A 19 -19.75 -1.40 -1.59
N VAL A 20 -20.22 -0.27 -2.10
CA VAL A 20 -20.41 0.97 -1.35
C VAL A 20 -21.88 1.13 -0.94
N LEU A 21 -22.10 1.67 0.26
CA LEU A 21 -23.43 2.07 0.73
C LEU A 21 -23.45 3.56 1.06
N LYS A 22 -24.62 4.18 0.96
CA LYS A 22 -24.83 5.54 1.46
C LYS A 22 -24.98 5.45 2.98
N CYS A 23 -23.99 5.96 3.71
CA CYS A 23 -23.97 5.88 5.17
C CYS A 23 -25.18 6.63 5.75
N PRO A 24 -26.05 5.99 6.55
CA PRO A 24 -27.22 6.63 7.13
C PRO A 24 -26.88 7.80 8.06
N LEU A 25 -25.68 7.77 8.65
CA LEU A 25 -25.23 8.76 9.64
C LEU A 25 -24.61 10.02 9.01
N HIS A 26 -23.95 9.88 7.85
CA HIS A 26 -23.13 10.96 7.26
C HIS A 26 -23.46 11.28 5.79
N HIS A 27 -24.45 10.62 5.19
CA HIS A 27 -24.87 10.78 3.78
C HIS A 27 -23.76 10.59 2.71
N GLN A 28 -22.55 10.21 3.12
CA GLN A 28 -21.40 9.91 2.27
C GLN A 28 -21.41 8.43 1.85
N GLN A 29 -20.89 8.15 0.65
CA GLN A 29 -20.62 6.77 0.24
C GLN A 29 -19.44 6.20 1.03
N VAL A 30 -19.63 5.04 1.64
CA VAL A 30 -18.60 4.32 2.40
C VAL A 30 -18.60 2.85 2.00
N PRO A 31 -17.44 2.16 2.01
CA PRO A 31 -17.40 0.71 1.82
C PRO A 31 -18.29 0.00 2.85
N VAL A 32 -19.11 -0.94 2.39
CA VAL A 32 -20.04 -1.70 3.25
C VAL A 32 -19.29 -2.42 4.37
N SER A 33 -18.14 -3.02 4.04
CA SER A 33 -17.25 -3.67 5.01
C SER A 33 -16.78 -2.71 6.11
N SER A 34 -16.35 -1.51 5.76
CA SER A 34 -15.96 -0.47 6.71
C SER A 34 -17.10 -0.07 7.65
N TYR A 35 -18.32 0.07 7.12
CA TYR A 35 -19.50 0.40 7.93
C TYR A 35 -19.83 -0.72 8.92
N ILE A 36 -19.84 -1.97 8.46
CA ILE A 36 -20.13 -3.14 9.31
C ILE A 36 -19.10 -3.26 10.43
N ILE A 37 -17.81 -3.14 10.11
CA ILE A 37 -16.73 -3.23 11.10
C ILE A 37 -16.88 -2.13 12.17
N LYS A 38 -17.17 -0.90 11.75
CA LYS A 38 -17.24 0.25 12.66
C LYS A 38 -18.52 0.30 13.48
N HIS A 39 -19.66 -0.11 12.93
CA HIS A 39 -20.96 0.15 13.54
C HIS A 39 -21.73 -1.12 13.91
N SER A 40 -21.53 -2.24 13.20
CA SER A 40 -22.29 -3.47 13.44
C SER A 40 -21.59 -4.43 14.41
N LEU A 41 -20.25 -4.47 14.40
CA LEU A 41 -19.49 -5.40 15.25
C LEU A 41 -19.33 -4.95 16.72
N LYS A 42 -19.82 -3.75 17.07
CA LYS A 42 -19.74 -3.17 18.44
C LYS A 42 -18.34 -3.20 19.06
N LEU A 43 -17.31 -3.08 18.21
CA LEU A 43 -15.92 -2.99 18.66
C LEU A 43 -15.61 -1.61 19.24
N LYS A 44 -14.55 -1.52 20.04
CA LYS A 44 -13.98 -0.22 20.41
C LYS A 44 -13.54 0.51 19.14
N GLY A 45 -13.76 1.83 19.07
CA GLY A 45 -13.49 2.62 17.87
C GLY A 45 -12.05 2.52 17.36
N SER A 46 -11.06 2.42 18.25
CA SER A 46 -9.66 2.18 17.89
C SER A 46 -9.47 0.86 17.15
N ASP A 47 -10.09 -0.21 17.67
CA ASP A 47 -9.90 -1.57 17.20
C ASP A 47 -10.65 -1.76 15.87
N ALA A 48 -11.86 -1.22 15.78
CA ALA A 48 -12.60 -1.13 14.52
C ALA A 48 -11.79 -0.38 13.44
N GLY A 49 -11.14 0.72 13.81
CA GLY A 49 -10.24 1.46 12.91
C GLY A 49 -9.08 0.60 12.39
N THR A 50 -8.41 -0.12 13.30
CA THR A 50 -7.30 -1.03 12.94
C THR A 50 -7.78 -2.14 11.99
N VAL A 51 -8.92 -2.77 12.27
CA VAL A 51 -9.46 -3.84 11.40
C VAL A 51 -9.81 -3.29 10.01
N VAL A 52 -10.40 -2.09 9.91
CA VAL A 52 -10.64 -1.43 8.63
C VAL A 52 -9.34 -1.17 7.86
N ASN A 53 -8.28 -0.73 8.54
CA ASN A 53 -6.99 -0.47 7.91
C ASN A 53 -6.32 -1.78 7.44
N ILE A 54 -6.37 -2.86 8.23
CA ILE A 54 -5.87 -4.19 7.84
C ILE A 54 -6.59 -4.67 6.58
N HIS A 55 -7.92 -4.52 6.57
CA HIS A 55 -8.75 -4.89 5.45
C HIS A 55 -8.36 -4.08 4.19
N ALA A 56 -8.32 -2.75 4.26
CA ALA A 56 -7.91 -1.90 3.13
C ALA A 56 -6.47 -2.18 2.64
N ALA A 57 -5.54 -2.44 3.56
CA ALA A 57 -4.18 -2.81 3.20
C ALA A 57 -4.10 -4.18 2.52
N SER A 58 -4.97 -5.13 2.87
CA SER A 58 -4.99 -6.47 2.27
C SER A 58 -5.27 -6.44 0.75
N GLU A 59 -6.05 -5.46 0.26
CA GLU A 59 -6.27 -5.26 -1.17
C GLU A 59 -4.99 -4.83 -1.88
N LYS A 60 -4.29 -3.86 -1.29
CA LYS A 60 -3.00 -3.38 -1.80
C LYS A 60 -1.97 -4.51 -1.78
N PHE A 61 -2.02 -5.38 -0.78
CA PHE A 61 -1.19 -6.59 -0.74
C PHE A 61 -1.54 -7.58 -1.85
N ALA A 62 -2.79 -7.67 -2.30
CA ALA A 62 -3.15 -8.59 -3.38
C ALA A 62 -2.46 -8.18 -4.69
N GLU A 63 -2.45 -6.87 -4.98
CA GLU A 63 -1.68 -6.27 -6.08
C GLU A 63 -0.16 -6.48 -5.91
N LEU A 64 0.37 -6.25 -4.70
CA LEU A 64 1.80 -6.42 -4.42
C LEU A 64 2.25 -7.88 -4.56
N VAL A 65 1.46 -8.84 -4.06
CA VAL A 65 1.73 -10.28 -4.17
C VAL A 65 1.87 -10.66 -5.64
N HIS A 66 0.97 -10.17 -6.50
CA HIS A 66 1.06 -10.40 -7.94
C HIS A 66 2.34 -9.80 -8.54
N LEU A 67 2.70 -8.56 -8.16
CA LEU A 67 3.93 -7.88 -8.60
C LEU A 67 5.22 -8.60 -8.14
N LEU A 68 5.20 -9.20 -6.95
CA LEU A 68 6.37 -9.87 -6.39
C LEU A 68 6.58 -11.27 -6.98
N GLU A 69 5.49 -12.03 -7.19
CA GLU A 69 5.57 -13.43 -7.64
C GLU A 69 5.53 -13.63 -9.15
N SER A 70 4.89 -12.73 -9.90
CA SER A 70 4.83 -12.82 -11.35
C SER A 70 5.69 -11.73 -12.00
N SER A 71 6.10 -11.95 -13.24
CA SER A 71 6.68 -10.90 -14.08
C SER A 71 5.62 -9.91 -14.58
N PHE A 72 4.51 -9.74 -13.85
CA PHE A 72 3.44 -8.80 -14.17
C PHE A 72 4.03 -7.41 -14.41
N ASP A 73 3.35 -6.66 -15.28
CA ASP A 73 3.92 -5.48 -15.91
C ASP A 73 4.29 -4.41 -14.87
N VAL A 74 5.58 -4.41 -14.51
CA VAL A 74 6.21 -3.41 -13.65
C VAL A 74 5.90 -2.01 -14.17
N ARG A 75 5.67 -1.85 -15.48
CA ARG A 75 5.28 -0.57 -16.10
C ARG A 75 3.94 -0.06 -15.59
N THR A 76 2.93 -0.92 -15.44
CA THR A 76 1.62 -0.50 -14.90
C THR A 76 1.73 0.06 -13.49
N PHE A 77 2.54 -0.57 -12.63
CA PHE A 77 2.78 -0.03 -11.28
C PHE A 77 3.63 1.23 -11.30
N LYS A 78 4.62 1.29 -12.19
CA LYS A 78 5.46 2.46 -12.39
C LYS A 78 4.60 3.68 -12.77
N GLU A 79 3.72 3.55 -13.76
CA GLU A 79 2.77 4.60 -14.17
C GLU A 79 1.84 5.08 -13.04
N LYS A 80 1.39 4.17 -12.16
CA LYS A 80 0.58 4.53 -10.98
C LYS A 80 1.38 5.32 -9.93
N LEU A 81 2.68 5.06 -9.82
CA LEU A 81 3.53 5.64 -8.78
C LEU A 81 4.19 6.96 -9.22
N GLU A 82 4.45 7.13 -10.51
CA GLU A 82 5.10 8.31 -11.06
C GLU A 82 4.15 9.50 -11.15
N ASP A 83 4.73 10.69 -11.25
CA ASP A 83 4.04 11.87 -11.73
C ASP A 83 5.01 12.77 -12.49
N GLU A 84 4.52 13.91 -12.98
CA GLU A 84 5.29 14.87 -13.77
C GLU A 84 6.67 15.24 -13.17
N TYR A 85 6.82 15.15 -11.84
CA TYR A 85 8.03 15.56 -11.11
C TYR A 85 8.85 14.37 -10.58
N LEU A 86 8.35 13.14 -10.69
CA LEU A 86 8.95 11.94 -10.10
C LEU A 86 8.98 10.78 -11.09
N GLU A 87 10.20 10.40 -11.47
CA GLU A 87 10.50 9.14 -12.15
C GLU A 87 11.07 8.13 -11.14
N ILE A 88 10.59 6.90 -11.19
CA ILE A 88 11.01 5.80 -10.32
C ILE A 88 11.80 4.79 -11.15
N PRO A 89 13.05 4.49 -10.78
CA PRO A 89 13.82 3.43 -11.42
C PRO A 89 13.07 2.08 -11.40
N THR A 90 13.09 1.35 -12.52
CA THR A 90 12.30 0.13 -12.71
C THR A 90 12.63 -0.95 -11.67
N ASP A 91 13.90 -1.05 -11.28
CA ASP A 91 14.42 -1.93 -10.23
C ASP A 91 13.89 -1.56 -8.83
N SER A 92 13.50 -0.30 -8.63
CA SER A 92 13.00 0.24 -7.37
C SER A 92 11.48 0.13 -7.20
N VAL A 93 10.72 -0.15 -8.27
CA VAL A 93 9.24 -0.17 -8.25
C VAL A 93 8.70 -1.11 -7.16
N LYS A 94 9.25 -2.32 -7.04
CA LYS A 94 8.85 -3.30 -6.01
C LYS A 94 9.06 -2.75 -4.60
N ARG A 95 10.21 -2.12 -4.35
CA ARG A 95 10.57 -1.52 -3.07
C ARG A 95 9.65 -0.34 -2.73
N VAL A 96 9.38 0.54 -3.68
CA VAL A 96 8.49 1.70 -3.48
C VAL A 96 7.05 1.23 -3.20
N CYS A 97 6.50 0.32 -4.02
CA CYS A 97 5.16 -0.24 -3.80
C CYS A 97 5.00 -0.83 -2.39
N ALA A 98 5.91 -1.75 -2.02
CA ALA A 98 5.87 -2.40 -0.72
C ALA A 98 6.07 -1.38 0.42
N GLY A 99 7.03 -0.47 0.29
CA GLY A 99 7.34 0.53 1.30
C GLY A 99 6.15 1.46 1.60
N LEU A 100 5.40 1.88 0.59
CA LEU A 100 4.19 2.70 0.78
C LEU A 100 3.12 1.96 1.59
N ILE A 101 2.84 0.70 1.25
CA ILE A 101 1.87 -0.13 1.97
C ILE A 101 2.31 -0.30 3.42
N LEU A 102 3.58 -0.66 3.66
CA LEU A 102 4.13 -0.89 4.99
C LEU A 102 4.12 0.38 5.86
N ARG A 103 4.32 1.58 5.28
CA ARG A 103 4.21 2.83 6.05
C ARG A 103 2.79 3.14 6.50
N GLU A 104 1.81 2.78 5.70
CA GLU A 104 0.40 3.00 6.01
C GLU A 104 -0.10 2.04 7.10
N ILE A 105 0.16 0.75 6.94
CA ILE A 105 -0.34 -0.30 7.84
C ILE A 105 0.58 -0.61 9.02
N LYS A 106 1.84 -0.19 8.94
CA LYS A 106 2.85 -0.30 9.99
C LYS A 106 3.08 -1.75 10.43
N ASP A 107 3.14 -1.99 11.74
CA ASP A 107 3.36 -3.28 12.39
C ASP A 107 2.29 -4.33 12.06
N PHE A 108 1.13 -3.93 11.55
CA PHE A 108 0.08 -4.87 11.12
C PHE A 108 0.29 -5.44 9.71
N TRP A 109 1.39 -5.11 9.02
CA TRP A 109 1.61 -5.51 7.63
C TRP A 109 1.59 -7.03 7.41
N ARG A 110 2.15 -7.81 8.35
CA ARG A 110 2.14 -9.28 8.31
C ARG A 110 0.72 -9.85 8.40
N VAL A 111 -0.14 -9.22 9.19
CA VAL A 111 -1.56 -9.60 9.32
C VAL A 111 -2.31 -9.23 8.05
N ALA A 112 -2.08 -8.04 7.50
CA ALA A 112 -2.72 -7.61 6.25
C ALA A 112 -2.30 -8.49 5.05
N LEU A 113 -1.03 -8.90 4.96
CA LEU A 113 -0.54 -9.87 3.97
C LEU A 113 -1.23 -11.23 4.13
N LEU A 114 -1.34 -11.74 5.36
CA LEU A 114 -2.04 -13.00 5.63
C LEU A 114 -3.50 -12.92 5.19
N VAL A 115 -4.21 -11.85 5.57
CA VAL A 115 -5.60 -11.63 5.16
C VAL A 115 -5.71 -11.57 3.64
N SER A 116 -4.79 -10.90 2.95
CA SER A 116 -4.76 -10.82 1.48
C SER A 116 -4.68 -12.21 0.82
N ILE A 117 -3.72 -13.04 1.25
CA ILE A 117 -3.53 -14.39 0.72
C ILE A 117 -4.73 -15.30 1.02
N LEU A 118 -5.34 -15.15 2.20
CA LEU A 118 -6.51 -15.94 2.56
C LEU A 118 -7.76 -15.53 1.78
N SER A 119 -7.86 -14.25 1.43
CA SER A 119 -9.03 -13.62 0.81
C SER A 119 -9.06 -13.72 -0.70
N ASN A 120 -7.89 -13.91 -1.33
CA ASN A 120 -7.79 -13.99 -2.79
C ASN A 120 -7.50 -15.45 -3.20
N PRO A 121 -8.54 -16.29 -3.40
CA PRO A 121 -8.34 -17.60 -4.00
C PRO A 121 -7.76 -17.39 -5.40
N GLU A 122 -6.68 -18.10 -5.72
CA GLU A 122 -6.20 -18.13 -7.10
C GLU A 122 -7.32 -18.68 -7.98
N ALA A 123 -7.60 -18.00 -9.09
CA ALA A 123 -8.54 -18.48 -10.10
C ALA A 123 -8.12 -19.91 -10.46
N GLU A 124 -8.98 -20.84 -10.08
CA GLU A 124 -8.93 -22.28 -10.33
C GLU A 124 -7.79 -22.68 -11.27
N ASN A 125 -6.70 -23.22 -10.70
CA ASN A 125 -5.97 -24.22 -11.46
C ASN A 125 -7.01 -25.27 -11.85
N ALA A 126 -7.24 -25.39 -13.15
CA ALA A 126 -8.26 -26.21 -13.81
C ALA A 126 -8.05 -27.72 -13.63
N ALA A 127 -7.85 -28.16 -12.39
CA ALA A 127 -7.78 -29.55 -11.97
C ALA A 127 -8.39 -29.61 -10.56
N GLY A 128 -9.69 -29.90 -10.48
CA GLY A 128 -10.49 -29.89 -9.26
C GLY A 128 -10.17 -30.97 -8.22
N ILE A 129 -8.89 -31.16 -7.87
CA ILE A 129 -8.43 -32.14 -6.88
C ILE A 129 -7.17 -31.63 -6.16
N LEU A 130 -7.18 -30.43 -5.58
CA LEU A 130 -6.22 -30.14 -4.50
C LEU A 130 -6.89 -30.46 -3.16
N ASN A 131 -6.29 -31.33 -2.36
CA ASN A 131 -6.75 -31.55 -1.00
C ASN A 131 -6.66 -30.22 -0.22
N LYS A 132 -7.58 -29.96 0.71
CA LYS A 132 -7.54 -28.76 1.58
C LYS A 132 -6.19 -28.58 2.29
N GLN A 133 -5.51 -29.68 2.58
CA GLN A 133 -4.18 -29.65 3.18
C GLN A 133 -3.13 -29.08 2.21
N ASP A 134 -3.19 -29.46 0.94
CA ASP A 134 -2.32 -28.94 -0.11
C ASP A 134 -2.63 -27.46 -0.37
N GLU A 135 -3.92 -27.09 -0.26
CA GLU A 135 -4.37 -25.71 -0.36
C GLU A 135 -3.73 -24.82 0.72
N LEU A 136 -3.87 -25.25 1.97
CA LEU A 136 -3.31 -24.51 3.09
C LEU A 136 -1.78 -24.48 3.03
N HIS A 137 -1.15 -25.57 2.60
CA HIS A 137 0.30 -25.65 2.41
C HIS A 137 0.80 -24.64 1.38
N TRP A 138 0.18 -24.56 0.18
CA TRP A 138 0.62 -23.58 -0.82
C TRP A 138 0.42 -22.14 -0.35
N ARG A 139 -0.71 -21.84 0.33
CA ARG A 139 -0.98 -20.50 0.89
C ARG A 139 0.09 -20.10 1.90
N LYS A 140 0.52 -21.04 2.74
CA LYS A 140 1.62 -20.85 3.70
C LYS A 140 2.94 -20.58 2.98
N GLU A 141 3.29 -21.38 1.97
CA GLU A 141 4.53 -21.18 1.21
C GLU A 141 4.53 -19.83 0.47
N LYS A 142 3.39 -19.42 -0.08
CA LYS A 142 3.20 -18.11 -0.70
C LYS A 142 3.42 -16.98 0.29
N TYR A 143 2.81 -17.08 1.47
CA TYR A 143 3.01 -16.12 2.56
C TYR A 143 4.50 -15.97 2.88
N ILE A 144 5.21 -17.10 3.08
CA ILE A 144 6.64 -17.11 3.42
C ILE A 144 7.48 -16.48 2.30
N ARG A 145 7.20 -16.79 1.02
CA ARG A 145 7.93 -16.19 -0.11
C ARG A 145 7.75 -14.68 -0.19
N VAL A 146 6.52 -14.20 -0.07
CA VAL A 146 6.21 -12.77 -0.15
C VAL A 146 6.75 -12.02 1.07
N GLU A 147 6.63 -12.59 2.27
CA GLU A 147 7.23 -12.05 3.49
C GLU A 147 8.73 -11.89 3.32
N ARG A 148 9.42 -12.95 2.85
CA ARG A 148 10.86 -12.92 2.58
C ARG A 148 11.24 -11.88 1.53
N ALA A 149 10.51 -11.80 0.42
CA ALA A 149 10.77 -10.80 -0.61
C ALA A 149 10.68 -9.36 -0.06
N ILE A 150 9.74 -9.08 0.85
CA ILE A 150 9.63 -7.77 1.50
C ILE A 150 10.79 -7.53 2.47
N THR A 151 11.20 -8.55 3.23
CA THR A 151 12.34 -8.41 4.16
C THR A 151 13.68 -8.27 3.43
N ASP A 152 13.86 -8.97 2.30
CA ASP A 152 15.06 -8.89 1.46
C ASP A 152 15.17 -7.52 0.77
N LEU A 153 14.04 -6.83 0.58
CA LEU A 153 14.00 -5.43 0.20
C LEU A 153 14.30 -4.48 1.37
N ASP A 154 14.71 -4.94 2.55
CA ASP A 154 15.05 -4.10 3.72
C ASP A 154 13.95 -3.07 4.05
N LEU A 155 12.70 -3.54 4.14
CA LEU A 155 11.53 -2.71 4.43
C LEU A 155 10.89 -3.01 5.78
N ASP A 156 11.34 -4.03 6.53
CA ASP A 156 10.76 -4.31 7.84
C ASP A 156 11.11 -3.17 8.82
N GLY A 157 10.09 -2.52 9.37
CA GLY A 157 10.27 -1.33 10.19
C GLY A 157 10.36 -0.01 9.41
N VAL A 158 10.15 0.02 8.09
CA VAL A 158 10.18 1.25 7.27
C VAL A 158 9.21 2.34 7.75
N TRP A 159 8.15 1.99 8.49
CA TRP A 159 7.26 2.97 9.13
C TRP A 159 7.92 3.78 10.25
N LYS A 160 9.05 3.31 10.80
CA LYS A 160 9.87 4.02 11.79
C LYS A 160 10.85 4.98 11.13
N LEU A 161 11.06 4.85 9.82
CA LEU A 161 11.94 5.73 9.06
C LEU A 161 11.39 7.15 9.11
N LYS A 162 12.21 8.07 9.59
CA LYS A 162 11.87 9.49 9.60
C LYS A 162 11.90 9.97 8.14
N LEU A 163 10.84 10.68 7.74
CA LEU A 163 10.84 11.38 6.45
C LEU A 163 12.03 12.32 6.40
N VAL A 164 12.77 12.25 5.30
CA VAL A 164 13.94 13.09 5.06
C VAL A 164 13.57 14.57 5.09
N LEU A 165 12.34 14.94 4.71
CA LEU A 165 11.90 16.32 4.68
C LEU A 165 10.66 16.58 5.52
N ASP A 166 10.81 17.49 6.49
CA ASP A 166 9.69 18.10 7.19
C ASP A 166 9.08 19.23 6.32
N GLY A 167 7.79 19.52 6.50
CA GLY A 167 7.08 20.53 5.72
C GLY A 167 7.72 21.92 5.81
N LYS A 168 8.38 22.22 6.94
CA LYS A 168 9.16 23.45 7.13
C LYS A 168 10.41 23.51 6.24
N SER A 169 11.16 22.41 6.14
CA SER A 169 12.34 22.34 5.27
C SER A 169 11.95 22.50 3.80
N ILE A 170 10.86 21.86 3.38
CA ILE A 170 10.35 21.98 1.99
C ILE A 170 9.98 23.43 1.66
N MET A 171 9.33 24.16 2.58
CA MET A 171 8.99 25.58 2.38
C MET A 171 10.24 26.46 2.21
N GLY A 172 11.25 26.27 3.06
CA GLY A 172 12.47 27.07 3.04
C GLY A 172 13.34 26.77 1.83
N ASP A 173 13.61 25.48 1.58
CA ASP A 173 14.58 25.05 0.57
C ASP A 173 14.04 25.13 -0.86
N MET A 174 12.73 24.97 -1.05
CA MET A 174 12.12 25.05 -2.38
C MET A 174 11.48 26.41 -2.68
N GLN A 175 11.47 27.36 -1.74
CA GLN A 175 10.82 28.67 -1.88
C GLN A 175 9.39 28.59 -2.44
N VAL A 176 8.67 27.51 -2.12
CA VAL A 176 7.29 27.31 -2.61
C VAL A 176 6.41 28.36 -1.96
N LYS A 177 5.87 29.26 -2.79
CA LYS A 177 5.13 30.45 -2.35
C LYS A 177 3.78 30.17 -1.68
N SER A 178 3.37 28.91 -1.57
CA SER A 178 2.09 28.52 -0.97
C SER A 178 2.21 27.32 -0.04
N GLY A 179 1.96 27.56 1.25
CA GLY A 179 1.65 26.50 2.20
C GLY A 179 0.31 25.85 1.86
N GLY A 180 0.22 24.51 1.89
CA GLY A 180 -1.03 23.78 1.60
C GLY A 180 -0.84 22.43 0.90
N PRO A 181 -1.83 21.96 0.10
CA PRO A 181 -1.85 20.64 -0.54
C PRO A 181 -0.63 20.31 -1.40
N LEU A 182 0.05 21.33 -1.92
CA LEU A 182 1.26 21.18 -2.72
C LEU A 182 2.44 20.64 -1.89
N ILE A 183 2.60 21.08 -0.64
CA ILE A 183 3.61 20.54 0.28
C ILE A 183 3.35 19.06 0.54
N GLY A 184 2.08 18.67 0.72
CA GLY A 184 1.70 17.27 0.88
C GLY A 184 2.10 16.41 -0.31
N LYS A 185 1.90 16.89 -1.56
CA LYS A 185 2.37 16.19 -2.77
C LYS A 185 3.89 16.04 -2.78
N TRP A 186 4.62 17.09 -2.43
CA TRP A 186 6.09 17.04 -2.35
C TRP A 186 6.61 16.11 -1.25
N GLN A 187 5.93 16.02 -0.11
CA GLN A 187 6.26 15.03 0.92
C GLN A 187 6.04 13.60 0.43
N GLN A 188 4.96 13.34 -0.32
CA GLN A 188 4.71 12.04 -0.93
C GLN A 188 5.77 11.68 -1.99
N ARG A 189 6.20 12.67 -2.79
CA ARG A 189 7.28 12.50 -3.76
C ARG A 189 8.62 12.21 -3.09
N ALA A 190 8.99 12.99 -2.08
CA ALA A 190 10.20 12.77 -1.29
C ALA A 190 10.19 11.38 -0.62
N LEU A 191 9.04 10.93 -0.12
CA LEU A 191 8.89 9.57 0.39
C LEU A 191 9.16 8.51 -0.67
N LYS A 192 8.52 8.62 -1.84
CA LYS A 192 8.73 7.66 -2.94
C LYS A 192 10.20 7.65 -3.38
N TRP A 193 10.83 8.82 -3.48
CA TRP A 193 12.24 8.95 -3.78
C TRP A 193 13.13 8.27 -2.74
N GLN A 194 12.86 8.47 -1.45
CA GLN A 194 13.60 7.85 -0.35
C GLN A 194 13.43 6.33 -0.33
N LEU A 195 12.24 5.83 -0.69
CA LEU A 195 12.01 4.40 -0.86
C LEU A 195 12.75 3.82 -2.06
N ALA A 196 12.94 4.59 -3.13
CA ALA A 196 13.72 4.18 -4.30
C ALA A 196 15.24 4.29 -4.07
N HIS A 197 15.69 5.19 -3.20
CA HIS A 197 17.10 5.44 -2.92
C HIS A 197 17.39 5.20 -1.42
N PRO A 198 17.52 3.93 -0.98
CA PRO A 198 17.65 3.61 0.45
C PRO A 198 18.90 4.21 1.11
N ASN A 199 19.96 4.41 0.33
CA ASN A 199 21.21 5.03 0.79
C ASN A 199 21.27 6.54 0.50
N GLY A 200 20.18 7.12 -0.03
CA GLY A 200 20.11 8.52 -0.40
C GLY A 200 20.11 9.42 0.83
N THR A 201 20.92 10.48 0.77
CA THR A 201 21.04 11.48 1.83
C THR A 201 19.95 12.54 1.74
N MET A 202 19.85 13.36 2.79
CA MET A 202 18.93 14.49 2.82
C MET A 202 19.24 15.51 1.73
N ASP A 203 20.52 15.81 1.55
CA ASP A 203 20.97 16.80 0.57
C ASP A 203 20.70 16.34 -0.85
N GLU A 204 20.92 15.05 -1.17
CA GLU A 204 20.59 14.46 -2.47
C GLU A 204 19.09 14.51 -2.76
N CYS A 205 18.23 14.29 -1.75
CA CYS A 205 16.79 14.40 -1.91
C CYS A 205 16.37 15.84 -2.23
N ILE A 206 16.93 16.83 -1.51
CA ILE A 206 16.65 18.26 -1.73
C ILE A 206 17.13 18.68 -3.13
N GLU A 207 18.32 18.23 -3.52
CA GLU A 207 18.87 18.52 -4.83
C GLU A 207 17.97 17.95 -5.94
N TRP A 208 17.58 16.68 -5.82
CA TRP A 208 16.63 16.05 -6.73
C TRP A 208 15.32 16.83 -6.85
N MET A 209 14.72 17.26 -5.73
CA MET A 209 13.49 18.06 -5.77
C MET A 209 13.64 19.38 -6.51
N LYS A 210 14.75 20.11 -6.29
CA LYS A 210 15.06 21.37 -6.99
C LYS A 210 15.24 21.15 -8.49
N GLN A 211 15.94 20.07 -8.87
CA GLN A 211 16.13 19.70 -10.27
C GLN A 211 14.80 19.33 -10.94
N SER A 212 13.95 18.54 -10.28
CA SER A 212 12.62 18.17 -10.80
C SER A 212 11.72 19.38 -11.03
N GLN A 213 11.67 20.35 -10.11
CA GLN A 213 10.93 21.60 -10.34
C GLN A 213 11.44 22.37 -11.55
N SER A 214 12.76 22.52 -11.65
CA SER A 214 13.38 23.30 -12.72
C SER A 214 13.14 22.69 -14.11
N LYS A 215 13.07 21.35 -14.20
CA LYS A 215 12.76 20.64 -15.44
C LYS A 215 11.33 20.93 -15.91
N CYS A 216 10.33 20.82 -15.05
CA CYS A 216 8.93 21.09 -15.40
C CYS A 216 8.69 22.55 -15.80
N GLN A 217 9.27 23.52 -15.07
CA GLN A 217 9.12 24.94 -15.41
C GLN A 217 9.66 25.29 -16.81
N LYS A 218 10.74 24.62 -17.26
CA LYS A 218 11.29 24.83 -18.60
C LYS A 218 10.39 24.28 -19.69
N VAL A 219 9.75 23.14 -19.45
CA VAL A 219 8.80 22.50 -20.38
C VAL A 219 7.56 23.37 -20.56
N GLU A 220 7.03 23.96 -19.49
CA GLU A 220 5.88 24.88 -19.56
C GLU A 220 6.20 26.20 -20.29
N SER A 221 7.43 26.72 -20.18
CA SER A 221 7.83 27.97 -20.86
C SER A 221 8.18 27.84 -22.34
N SER A 222 8.26 26.60 -22.86
CA SER A 222 8.66 26.29 -24.23
C SER A 222 7.49 25.81 -25.11
N THR A 223 6.25 25.88 -24.58
CA THR A 223 5.01 25.48 -25.26
C THR A 223 4.10 26.71 -25.41
#